data_AF-A0A8S4GRI9-F1
#
_entry.id   AF-A0A8S4GRI9-F1
#
_cell.length_a   1.000
_cell.length_b   1.000
_cell.length_c   1.000
_cell.angle_alpha   90.00
_cell.angle_beta   90.00
_cell.angle_gamma   90.00
#
_symmetry.space_group_name_H-M   'P 1'
#
loop_
_entity.id
_entity.type
_entity.pdbx_description
1 polymer ?
#
loop_
_entity_poly.entity_id
_entity_poly.type
_entity_poly.pdbx_seq_one_letter_code
_entity_poly.pdbx_strand_id
1 'polypeptide(L)'
;MRNSSCSRAWSSPALWHWAHSCPNCSGTADRSGNSRHQKIVARHEAALLRRTYESMHAEFASSGLDIPAIERSQPNFHSGTDAGSNDPREVPTRWPAKYERMSPPYPPNAVRLVVAPIQPNNAAMASILANATAQVLRALPPSTPLYINPTSKLHVTAFFMSEPHDTRPDPLQPGGGCALSLPVRQRPAPTEDAVAREVAVVRHLAADTPATRLRLERIVLARSGCLLATWTEVAEGLPLAQFKAACREAFAGAPPRSPRIYHSTLVRLLTSRQFSEAERKRVVDVCESLTEKLRGREIDVGLLWLCIEQEWSNLEGPTRVIKMQV
;
A
#
# COMPACT_ATOMS: atom_id res chain seq x y z
N MET A 1 13.21 -31.14 10.55
CA MET A 1 12.62 -30.52 9.34
C MET A 1 11.91 -29.24 9.75
N ARG A 2 12.60 -28.09 9.61
CA ARG A 2 12.06 -26.75 9.91
C ARG A 2 12.20 -25.92 8.63
N ASN A 3 11.08 -25.54 8.02
CA ASN A 3 11.04 -24.56 6.94
C ASN A 3 10.73 -23.19 7.55
N SER A 4 11.75 -22.36 7.70
CA SER A 4 11.62 -20.96 8.11
C SER A 4 12.57 -20.09 7.27
N SER A 5 12.20 -19.85 6.02
CA SER A 5 12.88 -18.90 5.13
C SER A 5 11.89 -18.38 4.08
N CYS A 6 11.01 -17.48 4.49
CA CYS A 6 10.24 -16.65 3.55
C CYS A 6 10.09 -15.24 4.15
N SER A 7 10.42 -14.22 3.35
CA SER A 7 10.41 -12.78 3.67
C SER A 7 11.45 -12.25 4.67
N ARG A 8 12.75 -12.55 4.48
CA ARG A 8 13.83 -11.66 4.96
C ARG A 8 14.10 -10.59 3.89
N ALA A 9 13.25 -9.59 3.87
CA ALA A 9 13.61 -8.27 3.39
C ALA A 9 12.95 -7.30 4.36
N TRP A 10 13.75 -6.42 4.96
CA TRP A 10 13.35 -5.32 5.85
C TRP A 10 13.00 -5.72 7.29
N SER A 11 14.03 -5.93 8.11
CA SER A 11 13.89 -6.07 9.56
C SER A 11 15.04 -5.38 10.29
N SER A 12 14.72 -4.29 11.00
CA SER A 12 15.44 -3.88 12.20
C SER A 12 14.41 -3.48 13.28
N PRO A 13 14.46 -4.03 14.52
CA PRO A 13 13.36 -3.95 15.49
C PRO A 13 13.51 -2.89 16.59
N ALA A 14 14.54 -2.04 16.58
CA ALA A 14 14.71 -1.02 17.63
C ALA A 14 14.07 0.30 17.17
N LEU A 15 13.01 0.78 17.87
CA LEU A 15 12.70 2.21 18.09
C LEU A 15 11.29 2.48 18.70
N TRP A 16 10.47 1.45 18.96
CA TRP A 16 9.08 1.66 19.44
C TRP A 16 8.91 1.97 20.94
N HIS A 17 9.99 2.14 21.71
CA HIS A 17 9.90 2.30 23.17
C HIS A 17 9.94 3.74 23.72
N TRP A 18 9.81 4.78 22.89
CA TRP A 18 10.10 6.15 23.34
C TRP A 18 8.90 7.13 23.45
N ALA A 19 7.66 6.64 23.55
CA ALA A 19 6.49 7.53 23.64
C ALA A 19 5.57 7.34 24.85
N HIS A 20 5.81 6.38 25.76
CA HIS A 20 4.90 6.17 26.89
C HIS A 20 5.65 6.04 28.22
N SER A 21 5.80 7.17 28.93
CA SER A 21 5.86 7.25 30.39
C SER A 21 5.92 8.72 30.85
N CYS A 22 4.76 9.35 31.12
CA CYS A 22 4.66 10.38 32.16
C CYS A 22 3.20 10.56 32.62
N PRO A 23 2.71 9.74 33.56
CA PRO A 23 1.38 9.90 34.13
C PRO A 23 1.45 10.83 35.35
N ASN A 24 1.57 12.16 35.13
CA ASN A 24 1.18 13.24 36.06
C ASN A 24 1.74 14.61 35.63
N CYS A 25 1.24 15.17 34.53
CA CYS A 25 1.47 16.58 34.20
C CYS A 25 0.13 17.24 33.82
N SER A 26 -0.75 17.45 34.80
CA SER A 26 -1.87 18.39 34.71
C SER A 26 -1.40 19.82 34.94
N GLY A 27 -0.40 20.24 34.16
CA GLY A 27 0.06 21.63 34.08
C GLY A 27 -0.18 22.13 32.66
N THR A 28 -0.66 23.36 32.52
CA THR A 28 -0.73 24.10 31.26
C THR A 28 0.68 24.23 30.68
N ALA A 29 1.14 23.18 30.01
CA ALA A 29 2.45 23.09 29.42
C ALA A 29 2.51 23.99 28.18
N ASP A 30 3.53 24.84 28.18
CA ASP A 30 3.94 25.73 27.11
C ASP A 30 3.88 25.04 25.74
N ARG A 31 2.88 25.40 24.93
CA ARG A 31 2.62 24.83 23.59
C ARG A 31 3.82 25.03 22.64
N SER A 32 4.73 25.96 22.95
CA SER A 32 5.87 26.29 22.08
C SER A 32 6.93 25.16 22.02
N GLY A 33 7.11 24.39 23.11
CA GLY A 33 8.05 23.26 23.15
C GLY A 33 7.62 22.06 22.29
N ASN A 34 6.30 21.85 22.16
CA ASN A 34 5.73 20.70 21.46
C ASN A 34 5.92 20.79 19.93
N SER A 35 5.77 21.98 19.34
CA SER A 35 5.90 22.18 17.88
C SER A 35 7.32 21.87 17.37
N ARG A 36 8.37 22.29 18.09
CA ARG A 36 9.75 22.03 17.65
C ARG A 36 10.07 20.54 17.63
N HIS A 37 9.61 19.79 18.64
CA HIS A 37 9.80 18.34 18.69
C HIS A 37 9.05 17.63 17.55
N GLN A 38 7.78 17.98 17.32
CA GLN A 38 6.97 17.41 16.23
C GLN A 38 7.59 17.66 14.85
N LYS A 39 8.15 18.84 14.60
CA LYS A 39 8.90 19.15 13.37
C LYS A 39 10.11 18.25 13.18
N ILE A 40 10.87 17.97 14.24
CA ILE A 40 12.06 17.10 14.19
C ILE A 40 11.64 15.67 13.87
N VAL A 41 10.62 15.15 14.55
CA VAL A 41 10.08 13.81 14.31
C VAL A 41 9.59 13.67 12.86
N ALA A 42 8.78 14.62 12.37
CA ALA A 42 8.27 14.58 11.00
C ALA A 42 9.40 14.57 9.95
N ARG A 43 10.44 15.38 10.15
CA ARG A 43 11.62 15.39 9.26
C ARG A 43 12.39 14.08 9.32
N HIS A 44 12.55 13.50 10.51
CA HIS A 44 13.24 12.23 10.68
C HIS A 44 12.50 11.08 9.98
N GLU A 45 11.18 10.99 10.16
CA GLU A 45 10.33 9.98 9.50
C GLU A 45 10.38 10.13 7.97
N ALA A 46 10.23 11.36 7.47
CA ALA A 46 10.35 11.62 6.03
C ALA A 46 11.75 11.22 5.49
N ALA A 47 12.82 11.50 6.23
CA ALA A 47 14.17 11.11 5.84
C ALA A 47 14.36 9.58 5.84
N LEU A 48 13.78 8.87 6.81
CA LEU A 48 13.81 7.41 6.85
C LEU A 48 13.10 6.80 5.63
N LEU A 49 11.90 7.30 5.32
CA LEU A 49 11.13 6.87 4.14
C LEU A 49 11.89 7.12 2.85
N ARG A 50 12.48 8.32 2.67
CA ARG A 50 13.30 8.63 1.49
C ARG A 50 14.45 7.65 1.32
N ARG A 51 15.19 7.34 2.40
CA ARG A 51 16.26 6.32 2.37
C ARG A 51 15.74 4.94 1.99
N THR A 52 14.57 4.54 2.49
CA THR A 52 13.93 3.29 2.07
C THR A 52 13.60 3.30 0.57
N TYR A 53 13.10 4.41 0.04
CA TYR A 53 12.76 4.55 -1.38
C TYR A 53 14.00 4.53 -2.29
N GLU A 54 15.09 5.15 -1.84
CA GLU A 54 16.40 5.08 -2.50
C GLU A 54 16.96 3.66 -2.49
N SER A 55 16.86 2.96 -1.37
CA SER A 55 17.31 1.56 -1.28
C SER A 55 16.52 0.65 -2.23
N MET A 56 15.18 0.78 -2.29
CA MET A 56 14.37 0.00 -3.23
C MET A 56 14.78 0.24 -4.70
N HIS A 57 15.08 1.49 -5.05
CA HIS A 57 15.56 1.86 -6.38
C HIS A 57 16.94 1.25 -6.68
N ALA A 58 17.90 1.41 -5.76
CA ALA A 58 19.25 0.89 -5.90
C ALA A 58 19.28 -0.64 -5.96
N GLU A 59 18.43 -1.31 -5.20
CA GLU A 59 18.27 -2.76 -5.20
C GLU A 59 17.77 -3.29 -6.54
N PHE A 60 16.74 -2.64 -7.12
CA PHE A 60 16.32 -2.99 -8.47
C PHE A 60 17.43 -2.69 -9.48
N ALA A 61 18.07 -1.52 -9.43
CA ALA A 61 19.11 -1.13 -10.38
C ALA A 61 20.34 -2.07 -10.38
N SER A 62 20.71 -2.60 -9.22
CA SER A 62 21.84 -3.52 -9.07
C SER A 62 21.48 -4.97 -9.36
N SER A 63 20.35 -5.45 -8.85
CA SER A 63 20.03 -6.90 -8.80
C SER A 63 18.91 -7.32 -9.76
N GLY A 64 18.23 -6.38 -10.41
CA GLY A 64 17.08 -6.66 -11.26
C GLY A 64 15.86 -7.16 -10.49
N LEU A 65 15.00 -7.92 -11.16
CA LEU A 65 13.74 -8.43 -10.62
C LEU A 65 13.97 -9.61 -9.65
N ASP A 66 13.17 -9.69 -8.60
CA ASP A 66 12.96 -10.89 -7.78
C ASP A 66 11.92 -11.77 -8.50
N ILE A 67 12.40 -12.56 -9.46
CA ILE A 67 11.56 -13.47 -10.26
C ILE A 67 10.75 -14.42 -9.38
N PRO A 68 11.32 -15.08 -8.35
CA PRO A 68 10.52 -15.91 -7.45
C PRO A 68 9.37 -15.16 -6.76
N ALA A 69 9.55 -13.90 -6.38
CA ALA A 69 8.46 -13.10 -5.81
C ALA A 69 7.38 -12.77 -6.84
N ILE A 70 7.75 -12.42 -8.06
CA ILE A 70 6.80 -12.14 -9.13
C ILE A 70 5.99 -13.40 -9.47
N GLU A 71 6.65 -14.54 -9.64
CA GLU A 71 6.01 -15.83 -9.93
C GLU A 71 5.01 -16.26 -8.87
N ARG A 72 5.31 -16.04 -7.58
CA ARG A 72 4.34 -16.29 -6.49
C ARG A 72 3.07 -15.43 -6.60
N SER A 73 3.15 -14.26 -7.24
CA SER A 73 2.00 -13.37 -7.42
C SER A 73 1.20 -13.64 -8.70
N GLN A 74 1.82 -14.23 -9.73
CA GLN A 74 1.20 -14.47 -11.03
C GLN A 74 -0.13 -15.27 -10.97
N PRO A 75 -0.29 -16.31 -10.12
CA PRO A 75 -1.56 -17.03 -10.01
C PRO A 75 -2.74 -16.16 -9.55
N ASN A 76 -2.46 -14.97 -9.00
CA ASN A 76 -3.49 -14.02 -8.61
C ASN A 76 -3.96 -13.13 -9.75
N PHE A 77 -3.51 -13.38 -10.98
CA PHE A 77 -3.92 -12.67 -12.18
C PHE A 77 -4.29 -13.68 -13.28
N HIS A 78 -5.43 -13.50 -13.93
CA HIS A 78 -5.86 -14.35 -15.04
C HIS A 78 -5.59 -13.68 -16.39
N SER A 79 -5.31 -14.48 -17.41
CA SER A 79 -5.24 -14.03 -18.80
C SER A 79 -6.64 -13.62 -19.27
N GLY A 80 -6.77 -12.42 -19.82
CA GLY A 80 -8.05 -11.84 -20.24
C GLY A 80 -8.64 -12.40 -21.54
N THR A 81 -8.70 -13.73 -21.72
CA THR A 81 -9.51 -14.29 -22.83
C THR A 81 -11.01 -14.02 -22.66
N ASP A 82 -11.45 -13.69 -21.44
CA ASP A 82 -12.85 -13.34 -21.15
C ASP A 82 -13.20 -11.89 -21.57
N ALA A 83 -12.24 -11.07 -22.00
CA ALA A 83 -12.46 -9.67 -22.38
C ALA A 83 -12.75 -9.46 -23.87
N GLY A 84 -12.91 -10.53 -24.67
CA GLY A 84 -13.42 -10.45 -26.05
C GLY A 84 -12.47 -9.83 -27.10
N SER A 85 -11.22 -9.52 -26.75
CA SER A 85 -10.21 -9.08 -27.72
C SER A 85 -9.47 -10.29 -28.31
N ASN A 86 -9.67 -10.52 -29.61
CA ASN A 86 -8.94 -11.50 -30.41
C ASN A 86 -7.70 -10.89 -31.10
N ASP A 87 -7.19 -9.74 -30.66
CA ASP A 87 -5.99 -9.13 -31.29
C ASP A 87 -4.70 -9.80 -30.75
N PRO A 88 -3.97 -10.59 -31.57
CA PRO A 88 -2.71 -11.21 -31.16
C PRO A 88 -1.56 -10.21 -30.91
N ARG A 89 -1.76 -8.91 -31.19
CA ARG A 89 -0.79 -7.83 -30.91
C ARG A 89 -1.04 -7.16 -29.57
N GLU A 90 -2.20 -7.38 -28.94
CA GLU A 90 -2.42 -6.89 -27.59
C GLU A 90 -1.58 -7.70 -26.61
N VAL A 91 -0.69 -7.01 -25.89
CA VAL A 91 0.01 -7.60 -24.75
C VAL A 91 -1.07 -8.21 -23.86
N PRO A 92 -0.98 -9.50 -23.46
CA PRO A 92 -2.01 -10.13 -22.65
C PRO A 92 -2.05 -9.43 -21.29
N THR A 93 -2.88 -8.40 -21.19
CA THR A 93 -3.15 -7.69 -19.94
C THR A 93 -3.78 -8.71 -19.03
N ARG A 94 -3.11 -8.99 -17.90
CA ARG A 94 -3.68 -9.90 -16.92
C ARG A 94 -4.52 -9.10 -15.95
N TRP A 95 -5.69 -9.63 -15.64
CA TRP A 95 -6.63 -9.00 -14.73
C TRP A 95 -6.51 -9.62 -13.34
N PRO A 96 -6.62 -8.83 -12.27
CA PRO A 96 -6.70 -9.32 -10.90
C PRO A 96 -7.76 -10.40 -10.77
N ALA A 97 -7.41 -11.55 -10.19
CA ALA A 97 -8.37 -12.60 -9.93
C ALA A 97 -9.32 -12.18 -8.80
N LYS A 98 -10.61 -12.48 -8.98
CA LYS A 98 -11.61 -12.37 -7.92
C LYS A 98 -11.30 -13.36 -6.81
N TYR A 99 -11.37 -12.91 -5.57
CA TYR A 99 -11.08 -13.71 -4.39
C TYR A 99 -11.96 -14.97 -4.28
N GLU A 100 -13.23 -14.88 -4.69
CA GLU A 100 -14.19 -15.99 -4.73
C GLU A 100 -13.86 -17.07 -5.78
N ARG A 101 -13.02 -16.74 -6.77
CA ARG A 101 -12.64 -17.64 -7.89
C ARG A 101 -11.24 -18.22 -7.75
N MET A 102 -10.50 -17.82 -6.72
CA MET A 102 -9.19 -18.39 -6.43
C MET A 102 -9.33 -19.84 -5.95
N SER A 103 -8.27 -20.65 -6.07
CA SER A 103 -8.27 -22.04 -5.60
C SER A 103 -7.26 -22.25 -4.46
N PRO A 104 -7.71 -22.59 -3.23
CA PRO A 104 -9.11 -22.57 -2.78
C PRO A 104 -9.67 -21.13 -2.73
N PRO A 105 -10.99 -20.91 -2.71
CA PRO A 105 -11.56 -19.56 -2.69
C PRO A 105 -11.36 -18.91 -1.33
N TYR A 106 -11.34 -17.58 -1.30
CA TYR A 106 -11.38 -16.84 -0.05
C TYR A 106 -12.83 -16.76 0.48
N PRO A 107 -13.02 -16.66 1.81
CA PRO A 107 -14.33 -16.35 2.35
C PRO A 107 -14.82 -14.97 1.85
N PRO A 108 -16.13 -14.74 1.78
CA PRO A 108 -16.67 -13.42 1.48
C PRO A 108 -16.08 -12.34 2.39
N ASN A 109 -15.85 -11.15 1.85
CA ASN A 109 -15.34 -9.99 2.58
C ASN A 109 -13.99 -10.24 3.30
N ALA A 110 -13.19 -11.21 2.84
CA ALA A 110 -11.94 -11.62 3.48
C ALA A 110 -10.92 -10.49 3.62
N VAL A 111 -10.88 -9.55 2.68
CA VAL A 111 -9.84 -8.52 2.59
C VAL A 111 -10.47 -7.15 2.79
N ARG A 112 -9.99 -6.42 3.80
CA ARG A 112 -10.56 -5.13 4.23
C ARG A 112 -9.43 -4.20 4.62
N LEU A 113 -9.41 -3.03 4.01
CA LEU A 113 -8.33 -2.05 4.14
C LEU A 113 -8.84 -0.61 4.10
N VAL A 114 -8.15 0.27 4.83
CA VAL A 114 -8.32 1.72 4.77
C VAL A 114 -7.26 2.29 3.85
N VAL A 115 -7.67 3.12 2.92
CA VAL A 115 -6.79 3.76 1.94
C VAL A 115 -7.09 5.25 1.82
N ALA A 116 -6.07 6.02 1.47
CA ALA A 116 -6.22 7.39 0.97
C ALA A 116 -6.26 7.31 -0.57
N PRO A 117 -7.43 7.49 -1.20
CA PRO A 117 -7.52 7.40 -2.66
C PRO A 117 -6.91 8.65 -3.30
N ILE A 118 -6.31 8.51 -4.49
CA ILE A 118 -5.79 9.66 -5.23
C ILE A 118 -6.96 10.45 -5.83
N GLN A 119 -7.90 9.76 -6.46
CA GLN A 119 -9.15 10.35 -6.97
C GLN A 119 -10.27 10.24 -5.93
N PRO A 120 -11.24 11.16 -5.91
CA PRO A 120 -11.47 12.23 -6.89
C PRO A 120 -10.65 13.50 -6.67
N ASN A 121 -10.15 13.75 -5.45
CA ASN A 121 -9.61 15.06 -5.06
C ASN A 121 -8.31 15.44 -5.81
N ASN A 122 -7.55 14.47 -6.31
CA ASN A 122 -6.25 14.71 -6.94
C ASN A 122 -6.23 14.25 -8.41
N ALA A 123 -7.27 14.57 -9.18
CA ALA A 123 -7.41 14.14 -10.58
C ALA A 123 -6.19 14.51 -11.44
N ALA A 124 -5.63 15.72 -11.28
CA ALA A 124 -4.43 16.14 -12.00
C ALA A 124 -3.22 15.26 -11.69
N MET A 125 -3.04 14.87 -10.42
CA MET A 125 -1.97 13.94 -10.04
C MET A 125 -2.20 12.55 -10.66
N ALA A 126 -3.44 12.05 -10.66
CA ALA A 126 -3.74 10.76 -11.29
C ALA A 126 -3.37 10.75 -12.78
N SER A 127 -3.65 11.83 -13.51
CA SER A 127 -3.23 11.98 -14.92
C SER A 127 -1.70 12.06 -15.08
N ILE A 128 -1.01 12.77 -14.19
CA ILE A 128 0.46 12.83 -14.17
C ILE A 128 1.06 11.43 -13.97
N LEU A 129 0.52 10.66 -13.01
CA LEU A 129 0.98 9.31 -12.73
C LEU A 129 0.70 8.36 -13.90
N ALA A 130 -0.45 8.47 -14.56
CA ALA A 130 -0.75 7.68 -15.76
C ALA A 130 0.24 7.96 -16.90
N ASN A 131 0.62 9.23 -17.12
CA ASN A 131 1.62 9.59 -18.12
C ASN A 131 3.02 9.08 -17.73
N ALA A 132 3.39 9.17 -16.45
CA ALA A 132 4.64 8.60 -15.94
C ALA A 132 4.68 7.08 -16.15
N THR A 133 3.57 6.38 -15.88
CA THR A 133 3.40 4.96 -16.18
C THR A 133 3.63 4.68 -17.65
N ALA A 134 2.96 5.39 -18.56
CA ALA A 134 3.12 5.18 -20.00
C ALA A 134 4.57 5.36 -20.49
N GLN A 135 5.31 6.31 -19.90
CA GLN A 135 6.74 6.50 -20.19
C GLN A 135 7.59 5.31 -19.75
N VAL A 136 7.36 4.79 -18.54
CA VAL A 136 8.07 3.59 -18.05
C VAL A 136 7.71 2.38 -18.89
N LEU A 137 6.45 2.19 -19.26
CA LEU A 137 6.00 1.07 -20.09
C LEU A 137 6.70 1.03 -21.45
N ARG A 138 6.96 2.18 -22.07
CA ARG A 138 7.74 2.26 -23.33
C ARG A 138 9.21 1.87 -23.16
N ALA A 139 9.76 1.96 -21.94
CA ALA A 139 11.12 1.56 -21.63
C ALA A 139 11.25 0.07 -21.28
N LEU A 140 10.13 -0.59 -20.95
CA LEU A 140 10.11 -2.02 -20.69
C LEU A 140 10.42 -2.81 -21.96
N PRO A 141 10.94 -4.05 -21.82
CA PRO A 141 11.06 -4.94 -22.94
C PRO A 141 9.70 -5.20 -23.62
N PRO A 142 9.66 -5.35 -24.95
CA PRO A 142 8.43 -5.66 -25.67
C PRO A 142 7.74 -6.90 -25.09
N SER A 143 6.40 -6.88 -25.10
CA SER A 143 5.56 -8.00 -24.65
C SER A 143 5.77 -8.43 -23.18
N THR A 144 6.33 -7.57 -22.33
CA THR A 144 6.43 -7.84 -20.89
C THR A 144 5.03 -8.00 -20.29
N PRO A 145 4.66 -9.18 -19.74
CA PRO A 145 3.36 -9.37 -19.11
C PRO A 145 3.22 -8.47 -17.89
N LEU A 146 2.08 -7.79 -17.76
CA LEU A 146 1.86 -6.83 -16.69
C LEU A 146 0.36 -6.58 -16.44
N TYR A 147 0.09 -5.92 -15.32
CA TYR A 147 -1.17 -5.31 -14.97
C TYR A 147 -0.96 -3.83 -14.64
N ILE A 148 -1.80 -2.95 -15.19
CA ILE A 148 -1.78 -1.51 -14.92
C ILE A 148 -2.97 -1.20 -14.01
N ASN A 149 -2.72 -0.55 -12.87
CA ASN A 149 -3.81 -0.07 -12.03
C ASN A 149 -4.52 1.10 -12.73
N PRO A 150 -5.86 1.05 -12.87
CA PRO A 150 -6.62 2.19 -13.36
C PRO A 150 -6.42 3.42 -12.48
N THR A 151 -6.47 4.61 -13.07
CA THR A 151 -6.32 5.89 -12.34
C THR A 151 -7.33 6.06 -11.21
N SER A 152 -8.55 5.54 -11.41
CA SER A 152 -9.64 5.53 -10.41
C SER A 152 -9.38 4.61 -9.22
N LYS A 153 -8.40 3.71 -9.32
CA LYS A 153 -8.02 2.75 -8.27
C LYS A 153 -6.68 3.09 -7.61
N LEU A 154 -6.00 4.14 -8.06
CA LEU A 154 -4.77 4.60 -7.42
C LEU A 154 -5.05 5.09 -6.01
N HIS A 155 -4.25 4.64 -5.06
CA HIS A 155 -4.44 4.92 -3.64
C HIS A 155 -3.12 4.79 -2.88
N VAL A 156 -3.12 5.26 -1.63
CA VAL A 156 -2.09 4.97 -0.64
C VAL A 156 -2.73 4.15 0.47
N THR A 157 -2.20 2.95 0.76
CA THR A 157 -2.73 2.13 1.85
C THR A 157 -2.39 2.77 3.21
N ALA A 158 -3.42 3.05 4.00
CA ALA A 158 -3.26 3.53 5.36
C ALA A 158 -3.14 2.34 6.32
N PHE A 159 -4.13 1.43 6.32
CA PHE A 159 -4.20 0.35 7.30
C PHE A 159 -4.89 -0.90 6.75
N PHE A 160 -4.42 -2.08 7.14
CA PHE A 160 -5.12 -3.35 6.87
C PHE A 160 -5.84 -3.81 8.13
N MET A 161 -7.17 -3.94 8.05
CA MET A 161 -7.95 -4.69 9.04
C MET A 161 -7.79 -6.19 8.80
N SER A 162 -7.70 -6.58 7.53
CA SER A 162 -7.52 -7.94 7.06
C SER A 162 -6.84 -7.91 5.70
N GLU A 163 -5.84 -8.76 5.47
CA GLU A 163 -5.09 -8.79 4.20
C GLU A 163 -5.08 -10.19 3.58
N PRO A 164 -4.77 -10.34 2.28
CA PRO A 164 -4.93 -11.62 1.59
C PRO A 164 -4.08 -12.76 2.15
N HIS A 165 -2.97 -12.44 2.81
CA HIS A 165 -2.08 -13.42 3.43
C HIS A 165 -2.37 -13.65 4.91
N ASP A 166 -3.30 -12.90 5.50
CA ASP A 166 -3.62 -12.97 6.91
C ASP A 166 -5.04 -12.45 7.14
N THR A 167 -6.03 -13.24 6.73
CA THR A 167 -7.43 -12.87 6.84
C THR A 167 -7.88 -12.88 8.30
N ARG A 168 -8.58 -11.84 8.75
CA ARG A 168 -9.08 -11.65 10.11
C ARG A 168 -10.60 -11.46 10.06
N PRO A 169 -11.44 -12.36 10.60
CA PRO A 169 -12.89 -12.15 10.65
C PRO A 169 -13.33 -11.05 11.62
N ASP A 170 -12.62 -10.86 12.74
CA ASP A 170 -12.89 -9.75 13.67
C ASP A 170 -11.57 -9.17 14.23
N PRO A 171 -11.00 -8.14 13.57
CA PRO A 171 -9.73 -7.54 13.97
C PRO A 171 -9.81 -6.69 15.24
N LEU A 172 -11.02 -6.45 15.80
CA LEU A 172 -11.18 -5.80 17.09
C LEU A 172 -10.89 -6.76 18.24
N GLN A 173 -11.02 -8.07 18.02
CA GLN A 173 -10.73 -9.09 19.02
C GLN A 173 -9.25 -9.46 19.02
N PRO A 174 -8.61 -9.66 20.18
CA PRO A 174 -7.29 -10.28 20.24
C PRO A 174 -7.28 -11.60 19.46
N GLY A 175 -6.29 -11.79 18.59
CA GLY A 175 -6.22 -12.96 17.70
C GLY A 175 -7.08 -12.86 16.42
N GLY A 176 -7.84 -11.78 16.24
CA GLY A 176 -8.54 -11.49 14.98
C GLY A 176 -9.83 -12.28 14.76
N GLY A 177 -10.43 -12.85 15.81
CA GLY A 177 -11.72 -13.55 15.75
C GLY A 177 -11.66 -14.99 15.24
N CYS A 178 -10.47 -15.59 15.11
CA CYS A 178 -10.33 -17.01 14.75
C CYS A 178 -9.00 -17.62 15.22
N ALA A 179 -8.92 -18.95 15.21
CA ALA A 179 -7.66 -19.66 15.44
C ALA A 179 -6.67 -19.43 14.29
N LEU A 180 -5.48 -18.89 14.61
CA LEU A 180 -4.45 -18.59 13.61
C LEU A 180 -3.81 -19.83 12.97
N SER A 181 -4.03 -21.00 13.57
CA SER A 181 -3.65 -22.30 13.01
C SER A 181 -4.46 -22.70 11.78
N LEU A 182 -5.66 -22.11 11.58
CA LEU A 182 -6.45 -22.38 10.38
C LEU A 182 -5.75 -21.79 9.15
N PRO A 183 -5.69 -22.53 8.02
CA PRO A 183 -5.27 -21.98 6.75
C PRO A 183 -6.05 -20.71 6.42
N VAL A 184 -5.37 -19.68 5.92
CA VAL A 184 -5.95 -18.33 5.67
C VAL A 184 -7.27 -18.38 4.90
N ARG A 185 -7.35 -19.23 3.89
CA ARG A 185 -8.52 -19.38 3.02
C ARG A 185 -9.66 -20.21 3.63
N GLN A 186 -9.44 -20.82 4.79
CA GLN A 186 -10.44 -21.59 5.56
C GLN A 186 -10.90 -20.86 6.83
N ARG A 187 -10.35 -19.68 7.12
CA ARG A 187 -10.84 -18.84 8.22
C ARG A 187 -12.26 -18.37 7.89
N PRO A 188 -13.12 -18.16 8.90
CA PRO A 188 -14.50 -17.75 8.64
C PRO A 188 -14.55 -16.34 8.03
N ALA A 189 -15.65 -16.05 7.34
CA ALA A 189 -15.97 -14.70 6.91
C ALA A 189 -16.22 -13.78 8.12
N PRO A 190 -15.96 -12.47 8.02
CA PRO A 190 -16.43 -11.52 9.02
C PRO A 190 -17.97 -11.50 9.06
N THR A 191 -18.56 -11.31 10.23
CA THR A 191 -20.00 -11.06 10.34
C THR A 191 -20.33 -9.62 9.92
N GLU A 192 -21.58 -9.36 9.53
CA GLU A 192 -22.03 -7.99 9.21
C GLU A 192 -21.82 -7.04 10.38
N ASP A 193 -22.11 -7.48 11.61
CA ASP A 193 -21.87 -6.71 12.82
C ASP A 193 -20.40 -6.38 13.04
N ALA A 194 -19.48 -7.32 12.76
CA ALA A 194 -18.05 -7.07 12.87
C ALA A 194 -17.61 -5.98 11.88
N VAL A 195 -18.05 -6.07 10.62
CA VAL A 195 -17.77 -5.04 9.60
C VAL A 195 -18.39 -3.69 9.97
N ALA A 196 -19.60 -3.67 10.52
CA ALA A 196 -20.25 -2.44 10.97
C ALA A 196 -19.45 -1.76 12.10
N ARG A 197 -18.94 -2.54 13.07
CA ARG A 197 -18.05 -2.02 14.12
C ARG A 197 -16.72 -1.51 13.56
N GLU A 198 -16.10 -2.22 12.61
CA GLU A 198 -14.88 -1.76 11.93
C GLU A 198 -15.11 -0.37 11.32
N VAL A 199 -16.20 -0.19 10.57
CA VAL A 199 -16.56 1.10 9.95
C VAL A 199 -16.77 2.18 11.00
N ALA A 200 -17.46 1.88 12.11
CA ALA A 200 -17.72 2.84 13.17
C ALA A 200 -16.41 3.33 13.82
N VAL A 201 -15.50 2.41 14.14
CA VAL A 201 -14.19 2.72 14.72
C VAL A 201 -13.35 3.57 13.75
N VAL A 202 -13.24 3.16 12.47
CA VAL A 202 -12.47 3.93 11.49
C VAL A 202 -13.04 5.34 11.30
N ARG A 203 -14.37 5.50 11.29
CA ARG A 203 -15.00 6.82 11.21
C ARG A 203 -14.67 7.70 12.41
N HIS A 204 -14.73 7.15 13.60
CA HIS A 204 -14.38 7.89 14.82
C HIS A 204 -12.92 8.36 14.78
N LEU A 205 -11.99 7.46 14.48
CA LEU A 205 -10.56 7.79 14.39
C LEU A 205 -10.26 8.82 13.29
N ALA A 206 -10.92 8.70 12.13
CA ALA A 206 -10.74 9.64 11.03
C ALA A 206 -11.29 11.04 11.37
N ALA A 207 -12.40 11.13 12.12
CA ALA A 207 -12.97 12.40 12.56
C ALA A 207 -12.05 13.16 13.54
N ASP A 208 -11.18 12.44 14.26
CA ASP A 208 -10.17 13.02 15.15
C ASP A 208 -8.80 13.22 14.47
N THR A 209 -8.68 12.85 13.19
CA THR A 209 -7.43 12.98 12.43
C THR A 209 -7.52 14.17 11.48
N PRO A 210 -6.67 15.20 11.62
CA PRO A 210 -6.57 16.30 10.66
C PRO A 210 -6.27 15.83 9.24
N ALA A 211 -6.93 16.43 8.26
CA ALA A 211 -6.57 16.30 6.87
C ALA A 211 -5.10 16.71 6.66
N THR A 212 -4.42 16.02 5.74
CA THR A 212 -2.98 16.16 5.55
C THR A 212 -2.64 16.19 4.06
N ARG A 213 -1.35 16.37 3.75
CA ARG A 213 -0.83 16.30 2.38
C ARG A 213 0.29 15.29 2.30
N LEU A 214 0.32 14.56 1.20
CA LEU A 214 1.42 13.67 0.86
C LEU A 214 2.22 14.25 -0.30
N ARG A 215 3.55 14.18 -0.20
CA ARG A 215 4.49 14.65 -1.22
C ARG A 215 5.08 13.47 -1.97
N LEU A 216 5.06 13.55 -3.30
CA LEU A 216 5.70 12.59 -4.17
C LEU A 216 7.23 12.68 -4.01
N GLU A 217 7.86 11.57 -3.66
CA GLU A 217 9.30 11.48 -3.47
C GLU A 217 10.00 10.86 -4.68
N ARG A 218 9.48 9.71 -5.17
CA ARG A 218 10.10 8.96 -6.27
C ARG A 218 9.07 8.19 -7.09
N ILE A 219 9.42 7.96 -8.36
CA ILE A 219 8.89 6.89 -9.19
C ILE A 219 9.93 5.78 -9.20
N VAL A 220 9.56 4.57 -8.77
CA VAL A 220 10.51 3.46 -8.61
C VAL A 220 9.92 2.14 -9.07
N LEU A 221 10.67 1.37 -9.87
CA LEU A 221 10.38 -0.04 -10.08
C LEU A 221 11.09 -0.84 -8.98
N ALA A 222 10.32 -1.44 -8.07
CA ALA A 222 10.87 -2.29 -7.02
C ALA A 222 11.23 -3.68 -7.58
N ARG A 223 12.15 -4.38 -6.89
CA ARG A 223 12.53 -5.76 -7.23
C ARG A 223 11.35 -6.72 -7.35
N SER A 224 10.29 -6.49 -6.58
CA SER A 224 9.03 -7.27 -6.64
C SER A 224 8.25 -7.11 -7.95
N GLY A 225 8.75 -6.33 -8.91
CA GLY A 225 8.05 -6.05 -10.16
C GLY A 225 6.96 -4.98 -10.04
N CYS A 226 6.87 -4.29 -8.90
CA CYS A 226 5.88 -3.22 -8.72
C CYS A 226 6.48 -1.86 -9.10
N LEU A 227 5.87 -1.16 -10.07
CA LEU A 227 6.15 0.25 -10.31
C LEU A 227 5.34 1.08 -9.32
N LEU A 228 6.01 1.89 -8.53
CA LEU A 228 5.44 2.63 -7.41
C LEU A 228 5.65 4.13 -7.59
N ALA A 229 4.64 4.92 -7.25
CA ALA A 229 4.81 6.29 -6.81
C ALA A 229 4.92 6.30 -5.28
N THR A 230 6.01 6.82 -4.72
CA THR A 230 6.25 6.80 -3.27
C THR A 230 6.08 8.18 -2.64
N TRP A 231 5.59 8.19 -1.41
CA TRP A 231 5.12 9.42 -0.76
C TRP A 231 5.73 9.62 0.62
N THR A 232 5.84 10.88 1.04
CA THR A 232 6.06 11.26 2.45
C THR A 232 4.95 12.18 2.91
N GLU A 233 4.65 12.16 4.21
CA GLU A 233 3.72 13.11 4.79
C GLU A 233 4.39 14.46 5.02
N VAL A 234 3.69 15.55 4.67
CA VAL A 234 4.22 16.92 4.72
C VAL A 234 3.89 17.61 6.04
N ALA A 235 2.72 17.30 6.61
CA ALA A 235 2.20 18.00 7.77
C ALA A 235 3.04 17.74 9.03
N GLU A 236 3.17 18.79 9.85
CA GLU A 236 3.68 18.65 11.21
C GLU A 236 2.74 17.76 12.02
N GLY A 237 3.30 16.96 12.93
CA GLY A 237 2.52 15.99 13.72
C GLY A 237 2.22 14.67 13.01
N LEU A 238 2.39 14.57 11.68
CA LEU A 238 2.15 13.34 10.91
C LEU A 238 0.75 12.72 11.11
N PRO A 239 -0.35 13.45 10.84
CA PRO A 239 -1.72 12.96 11.03
C PRO A 239 -2.00 11.56 10.50
N LEU A 240 -1.55 11.21 9.28
CA LEU A 240 -1.80 9.89 8.71
C LEU A 240 -1.00 8.81 9.45
N ALA A 241 0.23 9.11 9.89
CA ALA A 241 0.99 8.18 10.72
C ALA A 241 0.32 7.96 12.10
N GLN A 242 -0.20 9.02 12.72
CA GLN A 242 -0.95 8.94 13.97
C GLN A 242 -2.23 8.13 13.81
N PHE A 243 -2.99 8.36 12.73
CA PHE A 243 -4.17 7.56 12.40
C PHE A 243 -3.85 6.07 12.26
N LYS A 244 -2.71 5.73 11.63
CA LYS A 244 -2.25 4.34 11.53
C LYS A 244 -1.91 3.73 12.88
N ALA A 245 -1.30 4.51 13.78
CA ALA A 245 -1.02 4.08 15.15
C ALA A 245 -2.32 3.86 15.94
N ALA A 246 -3.26 4.81 15.87
CA ALA A 246 -4.57 4.68 16.51
C ALA A 246 -5.36 3.48 15.98
N CYS A 247 -5.34 3.23 14.67
CA CYS A 247 -5.89 2.01 14.09
C CYS A 247 -5.21 0.75 14.65
N ARG A 248 -3.88 0.76 14.81
CA ARG A 248 -3.16 -0.40 15.36
C ARG A 248 -3.57 -0.70 16.80
N GLU A 249 -3.82 0.32 17.60
CA GLU A 249 -4.29 0.20 18.98
C GLU A 249 -5.74 -0.30 19.03
N ALA A 250 -6.63 0.27 18.20
CA ALA A 250 -8.04 -0.10 18.18
C ALA A 250 -8.28 -1.50 17.59
N PHE A 251 -7.47 -1.93 16.63
CA PHE A 251 -7.59 -3.23 15.96
C PHE A 251 -6.50 -4.21 16.40
N ALA A 252 -6.52 -4.60 17.68
CA ALA A 252 -5.52 -5.48 18.28
C ALA A 252 -5.37 -6.86 17.59
N GLY A 253 -6.40 -7.31 16.86
CA GLY A 253 -6.40 -8.55 16.09
C GLY A 253 -6.00 -8.41 14.62
N ALA A 254 -5.76 -7.20 14.13
CA ALA A 254 -5.38 -6.95 12.74
C ALA A 254 -4.00 -7.56 12.39
N PRO A 255 -3.70 -7.83 11.10
CA PRO A 255 -2.41 -8.36 10.68
C PRO A 255 -1.25 -7.54 11.25
N PRO A 256 -0.25 -8.17 11.90
CA PRO A 256 0.79 -7.45 12.64
C PRO A 256 1.69 -6.60 11.74
N ARG A 257 1.71 -6.91 10.44
CA ARG A 257 2.47 -6.16 9.44
C ARG A 257 1.58 -5.07 8.87
N SER A 258 1.87 -3.82 9.23
CA SER A 258 1.35 -2.65 8.51
C SER A 258 2.39 -2.17 7.49
N PRO A 259 1.99 -1.72 6.29
CA PRO A 259 2.90 -1.03 5.38
C PRO A 259 3.56 0.13 6.11
N ARG A 260 4.89 0.11 6.20
CA ARG A 260 5.66 1.23 6.76
C ARG A 260 5.80 2.37 5.76
N ILE A 261 5.79 2.05 4.47
CA ILE A 261 5.90 3.01 3.38
C ILE A 261 4.55 3.54 2.94
N TYR A 262 4.54 4.75 2.38
CA TYR A 262 3.40 5.28 1.65
C TYR A 262 3.70 5.17 0.16
N HIS A 263 2.87 4.40 -0.56
CA HIS A 263 3.04 4.23 -2.00
C HIS A 263 1.69 4.03 -2.69
N SER A 264 1.67 4.36 -3.97
CA SER A 264 0.62 3.95 -4.91
C SER A 264 1.24 3.01 -5.93
N THR A 265 0.66 1.81 -6.06
CA THR A 265 1.10 0.87 -7.09
C THR A 265 0.52 1.30 -8.43
N LEU A 266 1.40 1.57 -9.40
CA LEU A 266 1.02 1.99 -10.75
C LEU A 266 0.92 0.77 -11.68
N VAL A 267 1.92 -0.10 -11.64
CA VAL A 267 2.01 -1.31 -12.48
C VAL A 267 2.52 -2.47 -11.65
N ARG A 268 2.06 -3.68 -11.98
CA ARG A 268 2.61 -4.95 -11.50
C ARG A 268 3.13 -5.73 -12.71
N LEU A 269 4.43 -5.99 -12.74
CA LEU A 269 5.04 -6.88 -13.71
C LEU A 269 4.72 -8.33 -13.34
N LEU A 270 4.39 -9.12 -14.35
CA LEU A 270 3.98 -10.52 -14.25
C LEU A 270 4.88 -11.40 -15.12
N THR A 271 6.11 -10.94 -15.36
CA THR A 271 7.12 -11.63 -16.14
C THR A 271 7.89 -12.65 -15.29
N SER A 272 8.17 -13.82 -15.84
CA SER A 272 9.15 -14.77 -15.29
C SER A 272 10.57 -14.53 -15.83
N ARG A 273 10.74 -13.57 -16.75
CA ARG A 273 12.02 -13.28 -17.39
C ARG A 273 12.76 -12.17 -16.62
N GLN A 274 14.03 -12.42 -16.33
CA GLN A 274 14.94 -11.38 -15.84
C GLN A 274 15.28 -10.36 -16.93
N PHE A 275 15.39 -9.10 -16.55
CA PHE A 275 15.87 -8.04 -17.44
C PHE A 275 17.39 -8.12 -17.58
N SER A 276 17.87 -7.99 -18.82
CA SER A 276 19.28 -7.73 -19.08
C SER A 276 19.71 -6.41 -18.44
N GLU A 277 21.02 -6.22 -18.30
CA GLU A 277 21.58 -4.97 -17.76
C GLU A 277 21.14 -3.74 -18.56
N ALA A 278 21.15 -3.83 -19.90
CA ALA A 278 20.72 -2.74 -20.76
C ALA A 278 19.22 -2.43 -20.60
N GLU A 279 18.36 -3.44 -20.50
CA GLU A 279 16.92 -3.26 -20.24
C GLU A 279 16.67 -2.61 -18.88
N ARG A 280 17.34 -3.13 -17.84
CA ARG A 280 17.27 -2.60 -16.48
C ARG A 280 17.71 -1.15 -16.42
N LYS A 281 18.86 -0.81 -17.03
CA LYS A 281 19.38 0.54 -17.07
C LYS A 281 18.39 1.51 -17.72
N ARG A 282 17.80 1.16 -18.87
CA ARG A 282 16.80 2.01 -19.54
C ARG A 282 15.61 2.33 -18.62
N VAL A 283 15.10 1.33 -17.90
CA VAL A 283 13.98 1.53 -16.97
C VAL A 283 14.38 2.42 -15.79
N VAL A 284 15.58 2.19 -15.23
CA VAL A 284 16.15 3.02 -14.16
C VAL A 284 16.28 4.47 -14.58
N ASP A 285 16.89 4.73 -15.74
CA ASP A 285 17.12 6.09 -16.27
C ASP A 285 15.77 6.84 -16.45
N VAL A 286 14.73 6.15 -16.93
CA VAL A 286 13.39 6.75 -17.08
C VAL A 286 12.75 7.04 -15.72
N CYS A 287 12.88 6.13 -14.74
CA CYS A 287 12.35 6.34 -13.39
C CYS A 287 13.06 7.50 -12.68
N GLU A 288 14.37 7.65 -12.87
CA GLU A 288 15.15 8.77 -12.34
C GLU A 288 14.74 10.10 -12.97
N SER A 289 14.67 10.17 -14.31
CA SER A 289 14.23 11.37 -15.01
C SER A 289 12.82 11.80 -14.59
N LEU A 290 11.89 10.85 -14.44
CA LEU A 290 10.54 11.12 -13.94
C LEU A 290 10.56 11.58 -12.49
N THR A 291 11.39 10.95 -11.65
CA THR A 291 11.54 11.35 -10.24
C THR A 291 12.02 12.80 -10.13
N GLU A 292 13.05 13.19 -10.88
CA GLU A 292 13.55 14.58 -10.88
C GLU A 292 12.48 15.58 -11.30
N LYS A 293 11.69 15.24 -12.33
CA LYS A 293 10.62 16.11 -12.86
C LYS A 293 9.40 16.24 -11.96
N LEU A 294 9.09 15.20 -11.20
CA LEU A 294 7.80 15.08 -10.49
C LEU A 294 7.93 15.18 -8.97
N ARG A 295 9.12 14.98 -8.40
CA ARG A 295 9.34 15.09 -6.95
C ARG A 295 8.87 16.44 -6.42
N GLY A 296 8.30 16.42 -5.23
CA GLY A 296 7.82 17.62 -4.55
C GLY A 296 6.37 17.98 -4.87
N ARG A 297 5.77 17.36 -5.90
CA ARG A 297 4.33 17.50 -6.13
C ARG A 297 3.55 16.87 -4.97
N GLU A 298 2.44 17.49 -4.59
CA GLU A 298 1.68 17.09 -3.42
C GLU A 298 0.26 16.67 -3.81
N ILE A 299 -0.35 15.85 -2.95
CA ILE A 299 -1.76 15.48 -2.99
C ILE A 299 -2.41 15.78 -1.65
N ASP A 300 -3.68 16.15 -1.70
CA ASP A 300 -4.51 16.33 -0.52
C ASP A 300 -5.11 15.00 -0.07
N VAL A 301 -5.03 14.76 1.23
CA VAL A 301 -5.59 13.61 1.93
C VAL A 301 -6.56 14.11 2.99
N GLY A 302 -7.80 14.37 2.55
CA GLY A 302 -8.94 14.69 3.41
C GLY A 302 -10.05 13.64 3.38
N LEU A 303 -9.87 12.59 2.58
CA LEU A 303 -10.81 11.48 2.42
C LEU A 303 -10.05 10.17 2.58
N LEU A 304 -10.68 9.23 3.29
CA LEU A 304 -10.28 7.85 3.39
C LEU A 304 -11.39 6.97 2.84
N TRP A 305 -11.02 5.83 2.27
CA TRP A 305 -11.93 4.77 1.88
C TRP A 305 -11.67 3.55 2.73
N LEU A 306 -12.70 3.05 3.40
CA LEU A 306 -12.71 1.66 3.88
C LEU A 306 -13.27 0.80 2.75
N CYS A 307 -12.41 -0.04 2.18
CA CYS A 307 -12.73 -0.91 1.06
C CYS A 307 -12.83 -2.36 1.55
N ILE A 308 -13.89 -3.04 1.12
CA ILE A 308 -14.00 -4.50 1.16
C ILE A 308 -13.56 -5.00 -0.21
N GLU A 309 -12.30 -5.42 -0.30
CA GLU A 309 -11.66 -5.76 -1.57
C GLU A 309 -12.12 -7.15 -2.04
N GLN A 310 -12.59 -7.21 -3.29
CA GLN A 310 -13.13 -8.42 -3.94
C GLN A 310 -12.18 -8.98 -5.02
N GLU A 311 -11.23 -8.18 -5.49
CA GLU A 311 -10.23 -8.55 -6.49
C GLU A 311 -8.81 -8.34 -5.97
N TRP A 312 -7.90 -9.21 -6.39
CA TRP A 312 -6.53 -9.19 -5.89
C TRP A 312 -5.83 -7.83 -6.04
N SER A 313 -5.66 -7.12 -4.93
CA SER A 313 -4.87 -5.88 -4.85
C SER A 313 -5.30 -4.81 -5.87
N ASN A 314 -6.60 -4.74 -6.14
CA ASN A 314 -7.28 -3.78 -6.99
C ASN A 314 -8.53 -3.39 -6.23
N LEU A 315 -8.66 -2.13 -5.80
CA LEU A 315 -9.72 -1.63 -4.91
C LEU A 315 -11.13 -1.71 -5.52
N GLU A 316 -11.57 -2.92 -5.78
CA GLU A 316 -12.82 -3.31 -6.39
C GLU A 316 -13.67 -3.95 -5.30
N GLY A 317 -14.92 -3.52 -5.21
CA GLY A 317 -15.85 -3.97 -4.17
C GLY A 317 -16.45 -2.83 -3.33
N PRO A 318 -17.31 -3.18 -2.37
CA PRO A 318 -18.01 -2.22 -1.53
C PRO A 318 -17.05 -1.27 -0.82
N THR A 319 -17.28 0.03 -1.00
CA THR A 319 -16.45 1.08 -0.40
C THR A 319 -17.31 2.01 0.46
N ARG A 320 -16.73 2.47 1.57
CA ARG A 320 -17.31 3.51 2.43
C ARG A 320 -16.37 4.70 2.44
N VAL A 321 -16.89 5.86 2.01
CA VAL A 321 -16.15 7.13 2.07
C VAL A 321 -16.21 7.68 3.49
N ILE A 322 -15.05 8.04 4.02
CA ILE A 322 -14.86 8.54 5.38
C ILE A 322 -14.10 9.85 5.28
N LYS A 323 -14.64 10.93 5.85
CA LYS A 323 -13.99 12.24 5.86
C LYS A 323 -13.02 12.32 7.03
N MET A 324 -11.87 12.93 6.79
CA MET A 324 -10.96 13.36 7.85
C MET A 324 -11.41 14.72 8.41
N GLN A 325 -10.85 15.13 9.53
CA GLN A 325 -11.10 16.45 10.11
C GLN A 325 -10.56 17.55 9.19
N VAL A 326 -11.45 18.41 8.69
CA VAL A 326 -11.12 19.56 7.81
C VAL A 326 -10.98 20.82 8.64
#